data_AF-M3VYH5-F1
#
_entry.id   AF-M3VYH5-F1
#
_cell.length_a   1.000
_cell.length_b   1.000
_cell.length_c   1.000
_cell.angle_alpha   90.00
_cell.angle_beta   90.00
_cell.angle_gamma   90.00
#
_symmetry.space_group_name_H-M   'P 1'
#
loop_
_entity.id
_entity.type
_entity.pdbx_description
1 polymer ?
#
loop_
_entity_poly.entity_id
_entity_poly.type
_entity_poly.pdbx_seq_one_letter_code
_entity_poly.pdbx_strand_id
1 'polypeptide(L)'
;MAGAPARSSARERPLVTHAGEHGAHVSTITLARPHTLRSKFGAAGVLASSLPEAGPTPPPRPGSLPAVPPTSYPRPPGRGALPAGRSLTRRTAPQSPVAASPRHGTGPRLTMAAARHSTLDFMLGAKADGETILKGLQSIFQEQGMTESVHTWQDHGYLATYINKNGSFANLRIYPHGLVLLDLQSYDGDSQGQEVDSLLNKVEERMKELSRDSTGRVKRLPPIVRGGAIDRYWPTADGRLVEYDIDEVVYDEDSPYQNIKILHSKQFGNILILSGDVNLAESDLAYTQAIMGSGKEDYSGKDVLILGGGDGGILCEIVKLKPKMVTMVEIDQMVIDGCKKYMRKTCGDVLDNLKGDCYQVLIEDCIPVLKRYAKEGREFDYVINDLTAVPISTSPEEDSTWEFLRLILDLSMKVLKPDGKYFTQGNCVNLTEALSLYEEQLGRLYCPVEFSKEIVCVPSYLELWVFYTVWKKANP
;
A
#
# COMPACT_ATOMS: atom_id res chain seq x y z
N MET A 1 -16.01 11.76 78.24
CA MET A 1 -16.43 13.17 78.13
C MET A 1 -16.50 13.50 76.64
N ALA A 2 -17.73 13.49 76.10
CA ALA A 2 -18.38 14.61 75.39
C ALA A 2 -17.72 14.95 74.02
N GLY A 3 -18.38 14.86 72.86
CA GLY A 3 -19.76 14.54 72.53
C GLY A 3 -19.95 14.34 71.01
N ALA A 4 -21.00 13.60 70.64
CA ALA A 4 -21.61 13.51 69.30
C ALA A 4 -22.49 14.77 69.03
N PRO A 5 -23.21 15.00 67.89
CA PRO A 5 -23.70 14.00 66.91
C PRO A 5 -23.94 14.44 65.42
N ALA A 6 -24.44 13.45 64.64
CA ALA A 6 -25.48 13.51 63.58
C ALA A 6 -25.17 13.92 62.11
N ARG A 7 -25.09 12.85 61.28
CA ARG A 7 -25.75 12.54 59.98
C ARG A 7 -26.39 13.66 59.10
N SER A 8 -26.12 13.61 57.79
CA SER A 8 -27.18 13.52 56.75
C SER A 8 -26.64 13.05 55.38
N SER A 9 -27.40 12.17 54.74
CA SER A 9 -27.25 11.65 53.37
C SER A 9 -27.62 12.68 52.29
N ALA A 10 -26.91 12.73 51.17
CA ALA A 10 -27.47 13.19 49.90
C ALA A 10 -26.77 12.58 48.68
N ARG A 11 -27.61 12.14 47.74
CA ARG A 11 -27.35 11.56 46.41
C ARG A 11 -26.39 12.41 45.56
N GLU A 12 -25.40 11.78 44.94
CA GLU A 12 -24.66 12.33 43.82
C GLU A 12 -25.45 12.13 42.51
N ARG A 13 -25.67 13.23 41.78
CA ARG A 13 -26.05 13.22 40.35
C ARG A 13 -24.77 13.49 39.55
N PRO A 14 -24.49 12.77 38.45
CA PRO A 14 -23.41 13.15 37.56
C PRO A 14 -23.84 14.34 36.69
N LEU A 15 -22.98 15.35 36.66
CA LEU A 15 -23.08 16.52 35.79
C LEU A 15 -22.62 16.11 34.39
N VAL A 16 -23.49 16.27 33.40
CA VAL A 16 -23.17 16.16 31.98
C VAL A 16 -22.56 17.48 31.52
N THR A 17 -21.35 17.45 31.00
CA THR A 17 -20.75 18.56 30.24
C THR A 17 -20.34 18.06 28.87
N HIS A 18 -21.02 18.56 27.83
CA HIS A 18 -20.62 18.41 26.44
C HIS A 18 -19.37 19.26 26.17
N ALA A 19 -18.31 18.62 25.69
CA ALA A 19 -17.26 19.25 24.89
C ALA A 19 -17.03 18.34 23.68
N GLY A 20 -17.20 18.90 22.49
CA GLY A 20 -16.92 18.24 21.23
C GLY A 20 -15.42 18.22 20.98
N GLU A 21 -14.89 17.05 20.66
CA GLU A 21 -13.54 16.89 20.13
C GLU A 21 -13.62 16.19 18.77
N HIS A 22 -13.20 16.93 17.74
CA HIS A 22 -12.75 16.37 16.48
C HIS A 22 -11.41 15.67 16.74
N GLY A 23 -11.43 14.35 16.86
CA GLY A 23 -10.24 13.51 16.93
C GLY A 23 -10.08 12.71 15.64
N ALA A 24 -8.99 12.96 14.93
CA ALA A 24 -8.52 12.10 13.85
C ALA A 24 -8.14 10.73 14.44
N HIS A 25 -8.90 9.70 14.10
CA HIS A 25 -8.58 8.32 14.45
C HIS A 25 -7.54 7.78 13.48
N VAL A 26 -6.28 7.75 13.91
CA VAL A 26 -5.27 6.86 13.34
C VAL A 26 -5.52 5.48 13.93
N SER A 27 -6.16 4.60 13.16
CA SER A 27 -6.38 3.21 13.54
C SER A 27 -5.12 2.40 13.26
N THR A 28 -4.22 2.31 14.24
CA THR A 28 -3.13 1.34 14.23
C THR A 28 -3.72 -0.06 14.49
N ILE A 29 -3.98 -0.84 13.44
CA ILE A 29 -4.39 -2.23 13.59
C ILE A 29 -3.17 -3.04 14.06
N THR A 30 -3.14 -3.32 15.36
CA THR A 30 -2.18 -4.26 15.96
C THR A 30 -2.83 -5.64 15.91
N LEU A 31 -2.29 -6.55 15.10
CA LEU A 31 -2.69 -7.96 15.14
C LEU A 31 -2.32 -8.55 16.52
N ALA A 32 -3.35 -8.83 17.32
CA ALA A 32 -3.22 -9.49 18.61
C ALA A 32 -2.76 -10.94 18.42
N ARG A 33 -1.66 -11.32 19.08
CA ARG A 33 -1.17 -12.70 19.15
C ARG A 33 -2.17 -13.59 19.89
N PRO A 34 -2.52 -14.80 19.39
CA PRO A 34 -3.31 -15.74 20.17
C PRO A 34 -2.45 -16.46 21.22
N HIS A 35 -3.02 -16.58 22.41
CA HIS A 35 -2.50 -17.32 23.55
C HIS A 35 -2.35 -18.82 23.25
N THR A 36 -1.27 -19.41 23.78
CA THR A 36 -0.95 -20.83 23.73
C THR A 36 -1.95 -21.68 24.52
N LEU A 37 -2.71 -22.52 23.82
CA LEU A 37 -3.43 -23.65 24.40
C LEU A 37 -2.65 -24.94 24.16
N ARG A 38 -2.04 -25.46 25.22
CA ARG A 38 -1.45 -26.80 25.29
C ARG A 38 -2.58 -27.84 25.25
N SER A 39 -2.58 -28.72 24.25
CA SER A 39 -3.25 -30.02 24.32
C SER A 39 -2.27 -31.16 24.03
N LYS A 40 -2.13 -32.04 25.04
CA LYS A 40 -1.44 -33.32 24.98
C LYS A 40 -2.19 -34.29 24.08
N PHE A 41 -1.51 -34.96 23.15
CA PHE A 41 -1.71 -36.34 22.64
C PHE A 41 -0.52 -36.54 21.67
N GLY A 42 0.21 -37.64 21.57
CA GLY A 42 0.04 -39.04 21.96
C GLY A 42 0.85 -39.79 20.91
N ALA A 43 1.92 -40.48 21.32
CA ALA A 43 2.86 -41.14 20.42
C ALA A 43 2.21 -42.26 19.61
N ALA A 44 2.47 -42.31 18.30
CA ALA A 44 2.31 -43.51 17.48
C ALA A 44 3.34 -43.50 16.35
N GLY A 45 4.10 -44.60 16.27
CA GLY A 45 5.30 -44.75 15.45
C GLY A 45 5.06 -44.85 13.95
N VAL A 46 6.08 -44.45 13.19
CA VAL A 46 6.16 -44.62 11.74
C VAL A 46 7.10 -45.79 11.45
N LEU A 47 6.51 -46.86 10.90
CA LEU A 47 7.20 -47.97 10.25
C LEU A 47 7.53 -47.54 8.81
N ALA A 48 8.80 -47.61 8.46
CA ALA A 48 9.28 -47.46 7.09
C ALA A 48 9.05 -48.76 6.31
N SER A 49 8.50 -48.65 5.10
CA SER A 49 8.61 -49.68 4.07
C SER A 49 8.79 -49.05 2.70
N SER A 50 9.91 -49.42 2.10
CA SER A 50 10.40 -49.13 0.76
C SER A 50 9.82 -50.12 -0.26
N LEU A 51 9.44 -49.66 -1.45
CA LEU A 51 9.34 -50.45 -2.70
C LEU A 51 9.48 -49.52 -3.93
N PRO A 52 9.86 -50.04 -5.13
CA PRO A 52 10.81 -49.38 -6.02
C PRO A 52 10.24 -48.88 -7.36
N GLU A 53 11.14 -48.20 -8.08
CA GLU A 53 11.05 -47.56 -9.40
C GLU A 53 10.47 -48.43 -10.53
N ALA A 54 9.72 -47.77 -11.43
CA ALA A 54 9.50 -48.20 -12.81
C ALA A 54 9.78 -47.00 -13.74
N GLY A 55 10.81 -47.12 -14.60
CA GLY A 55 11.20 -46.09 -15.57
C GLY A 55 10.32 -46.08 -16.83
N PRO A 56 10.25 -44.96 -17.58
CA PRO A 56 9.48 -44.88 -18.82
C PRO A 56 10.35 -45.07 -20.08
N THR A 57 9.83 -45.82 -21.05
CA THR A 57 10.31 -45.94 -22.44
C THR A 57 9.67 -44.87 -23.36
N PRO A 58 10.31 -44.51 -24.50
CA PRO A 58 10.07 -43.25 -25.25
C PRO A 58 8.98 -43.34 -26.34
N PRO A 59 8.58 -42.19 -26.97
CA PRO A 59 7.31 -42.05 -27.69
C PRO A 59 7.40 -42.25 -29.21
N PRO A 60 6.27 -42.45 -29.92
CA PRO A 60 6.21 -42.30 -31.37
C PRO A 60 5.82 -40.87 -31.81
N ARG A 61 6.36 -40.45 -32.95
CA ARG A 61 6.22 -39.15 -33.65
C ARG A 61 5.27 -39.27 -34.88
N PRO A 62 4.92 -38.15 -35.57
CA PRO A 62 3.54 -37.79 -35.92
C PRO A 62 3.09 -38.14 -37.35
N GLY A 63 1.78 -38.23 -37.55
CA GLY A 63 1.11 -38.38 -38.84
C GLY A 63 0.41 -37.09 -39.30
N SER A 64 0.57 -36.78 -40.57
CA SER A 64 0.26 -35.57 -41.34
C SER A 64 -1.22 -35.29 -41.63
N LEU A 65 -1.58 -34.00 -41.68
CA LEU A 65 -2.78 -33.41 -42.30
C LEU A 65 -2.78 -33.56 -43.84
N PRO A 66 -3.95 -33.38 -44.48
CA PRO A 66 -4.04 -32.36 -45.53
C PRO A 66 -5.26 -31.43 -45.43
N ALA A 67 -5.15 -30.29 -46.09
CA ALA A 67 -6.03 -29.11 -46.09
C ALA A 67 -7.04 -29.05 -47.27
N VAL A 68 -8.27 -28.54 -47.01
CA VAL A 68 -9.05 -27.40 -47.62
C VAL A 68 -9.05 -27.27 -49.18
N PRO A 69 -10.14 -26.89 -49.93
CA PRO A 69 -10.87 -25.62 -49.75
C PRO A 69 -12.35 -25.55 -50.31
N PRO A 70 -12.96 -24.37 -50.66
CA PRO A 70 -14.16 -23.85 -49.97
C PRO A 70 -15.37 -23.51 -50.91
N THR A 71 -16.56 -23.24 -50.37
CA THR A 71 -17.66 -22.53 -51.09
C THR A 71 -18.52 -21.75 -50.09
N SER A 72 -18.39 -20.42 -50.00
CA SER A 72 -19.14 -19.35 -50.70
C SER A 72 -20.57 -19.08 -50.17
N TYR A 73 -20.73 -17.93 -49.50
CA TYR A 73 -21.98 -17.29 -49.06
C TYR A 73 -22.93 -16.89 -50.21
N PRO A 74 -24.21 -16.63 -49.91
CA PRO A 74 -24.69 -15.25 -50.08
C PRO A 74 -25.73 -14.74 -49.05
N ARG A 75 -25.68 -13.43 -48.77
CA ARG A 75 -26.76 -12.52 -48.31
C ARG A 75 -26.51 -11.16 -48.98
N PRO A 76 -27.42 -10.18 -49.01
CA PRO A 76 -28.91 -10.18 -48.95
C PRO A 76 -29.50 -9.27 -50.07
N PRO A 77 -30.80 -8.92 -50.07
CA PRO A 77 -31.24 -7.68 -50.72
C PRO A 77 -31.83 -6.65 -49.75
N GLY A 78 -31.31 -5.42 -49.84
CA GLY A 78 -32.10 -4.28 -50.34
C GLY A 78 -33.07 -3.54 -49.42
N ARG A 79 -32.58 -2.40 -48.91
CA ARG A 79 -33.22 -1.10 -48.57
C ARG A 79 -34.73 -0.91 -48.88
N GLY A 80 -35.44 -0.32 -47.91
CA GLY A 80 -36.68 0.44 -48.08
C GLY A 80 -36.66 1.71 -47.22
N ALA A 81 -37.04 2.84 -47.82
CA ALA A 81 -36.97 4.19 -47.28
C ALA A 81 -38.18 4.60 -46.41
N LEU A 82 -37.98 5.70 -45.67
CA LEU A 82 -38.89 6.46 -44.77
C LEU A 82 -40.29 6.78 -45.37
N PRO A 83 -41.25 7.17 -44.51
CA PRO A 83 -41.52 8.62 -44.42
C PRO A 83 -41.76 9.16 -43.00
N ALA A 84 -41.70 10.49 -42.95
CA ALA A 84 -41.76 11.41 -41.80
C ALA A 84 -43.05 11.39 -40.98
N GLY A 85 -42.97 11.84 -39.72
CA GLY A 85 -44.16 12.28 -38.99
C GLY A 85 -43.97 12.56 -37.49
N ARG A 86 -43.96 13.86 -37.16
CA ARG A 86 -44.41 14.50 -35.89
C ARG A 86 -43.46 14.54 -34.69
N SER A 87 -42.78 15.69 -34.64
CA SER A 87 -42.44 16.47 -33.45
C SER A 87 -43.59 16.57 -32.44
N LEU A 88 -43.31 16.21 -31.18
CA LEU A 88 -44.00 16.69 -29.99
C LEU A 88 -42.95 17.20 -29.00
N THR A 89 -42.78 18.51 -28.99
CA THR A 89 -41.99 19.27 -28.03
C THR A 89 -42.71 19.29 -26.69
N ARG A 90 -42.12 18.69 -25.66
CA ARG A 90 -42.52 18.90 -24.26
C ARG A 90 -41.59 19.94 -23.66
N ARG A 91 -42.13 21.15 -23.44
CA ARG A 91 -41.48 22.26 -22.74
C ARG A 91 -41.07 21.83 -21.33
N THR A 92 -39.78 21.97 -21.03
CA THR A 92 -39.28 22.12 -19.66
C THR A 92 -38.58 23.47 -19.55
N ALA A 93 -38.89 24.19 -18.47
CA ALA A 93 -38.46 25.56 -18.20
C ALA A 93 -36.94 25.66 -17.98
N PRO A 94 -36.31 26.82 -18.25
CA PRO A 94 -34.88 26.98 -18.06
C PRO A 94 -34.56 27.11 -16.57
N GLN A 95 -33.84 26.14 -16.00
CA GLN A 95 -33.13 26.34 -14.74
C GLN A 95 -31.81 27.04 -15.05
N SER A 96 -31.63 28.18 -14.41
CA SER A 96 -30.44 29.03 -14.43
C SER A 96 -29.19 28.22 -14.04
N PRO A 97 -28.01 28.50 -14.63
CA PRO A 97 -26.76 27.89 -14.17
C PRO A 97 -26.43 28.45 -12.78
N VAL A 98 -26.41 27.57 -11.77
CA VAL A 98 -25.80 27.88 -10.46
C VAL A 98 -24.30 27.97 -10.71
N ALA A 99 -23.79 29.20 -10.78
CA ALA A 99 -22.37 29.47 -10.81
C ALA A 99 -21.73 28.89 -9.54
N ALA A 100 -20.88 27.88 -9.70
CA ALA A 100 -19.96 27.45 -8.66
C ALA A 100 -19.03 28.63 -8.35
N SER A 101 -19.25 29.27 -7.20
CA SER A 101 -18.33 30.30 -6.70
C SER A 101 -17.03 29.61 -6.27
N PRO A 102 -15.86 30.01 -6.80
CA PRO A 102 -14.59 29.57 -6.24
C PRO A 102 -14.44 30.27 -4.89
N ARG A 103 -14.59 29.52 -3.80
CA ARG A 103 -14.14 29.99 -2.48
C ARG A 103 -12.61 29.95 -2.46
N HIS A 104 -11.97 30.89 -3.17
CA HIS A 104 -10.60 31.28 -2.86
C HIS A 104 -10.63 32.11 -1.58
N GLY A 105 -10.66 31.42 -0.44
CA GLY A 105 -10.31 32.02 0.83
C GLY A 105 -8.83 32.34 0.81
N THR A 106 -8.47 33.58 0.51
CA THR A 106 -7.16 34.18 0.82
C THR A 106 -7.10 34.47 2.33
N GLY A 107 -7.16 33.41 3.14
CA GLY A 107 -6.64 33.46 4.50
C GLY A 107 -5.12 33.25 4.45
N PRO A 108 -4.34 33.71 5.43
CA PRO A 108 -2.94 33.32 5.51
C PRO A 108 -2.88 31.79 5.51
N ARG A 109 -2.26 31.19 4.49
CA ARG A 109 -1.85 29.78 4.55
C ARG A 109 -1.04 29.68 5.82
N LEU A 110 -1.56 29.00 6.84
CA LEU A 110 -0.73 28.52 7.94
C LEU A 110 0.39 27.74 7.27
N THR A 111 1.60 28.31 7.24
CA THR A 111 2.80 27.56 6.92
C THR A 111 2.86 26.46 7.96
N MET A 112 2.47 25.24 7.57
CA MET A 112 2.53 24.10 8.46
C MET A 112 3.98 23.98 8.94
N ALA A 113 4.15 24.11 10.25
CA ALA A 113 5.42 24.01 10.92
C ALA A 113 5.91 22.57 10.84
N ALA A 114 6.80 22.26 9.90
CA ALA A 114 7.48 20.97 9.90
C ALA A 114 8.68 21.02 10.86
N ALA A 115 9.03 19.87 11.44
CA ALA A 115 10.16 19.74 12.33
C ALA A 115 11.18 18.78 11.73
N ARG A 116 12.43 19.23 11.54
CA ARG A 116 13.54 18.38 11.12
C ARG A 116 14.19 17.77 12.36
N HIS A 117 14.17 16.44 12.45
CA HIS A 117 14.75 15.66 13.54
C HIS A 117 16.01 14.93 13.06
N SER A 118 17.17 15.36 13.56
CA SER A 118 18.47 14.76 13.25
C SER A 118 18.96 13.89 14.40
N THR A 119 19.63 12.78 14.09
CA THR A 119 20.17 11.86 15.08
C THR A 119 21.65 11.58 14.87
N LEU A 120 22.37 11.32 15.96
CA LEU A 120 23.78 10.95 15.94
C LEU A 120 24.09 10.02 17.11
N ASP A 121 24.56 8.81 16.77
CA ASP A 121 24.79 7.73 17.73
C ASP A 121 26.28 7.39 17.81
N PHE A 122 26.79 7.18 19.02
CA PHE A 122 28.14 6.69 19.28
C PHE A 122 28.08 5.41 20.12
N MET A 123 28.75 4.37 19.64
CA MET A 123 29.00 3.13 20.38
C MET A 123 30.48 3.06 20.73
N LEU A 124 30.84 3.20 22.00
CA LEU A 124 32.23 3.35 22.46
C LEU A 124 32.83 2.01 22.93
N GLY A 125 34.12 1.77 22.66
CA GLY A 125 34.80 0.48 22.89
C GLY A 125 35.20 0.16 24.34
N ALA A 126 35.02 1.10 25.28
CA ALA A 126 35.30 0.93 26.71
C ALA A 126 34.12 1.49 27.54
N LYS A 127 34.10 1.25 28.87
CA LYS A 127 33.24 2.01 29.80
C LYS A 127 33.71 3.47 29.80
N ALA A 128 33.28 4.21 28.79
CA ALA A 128 33.57 5.62 28.68
C ALA A 128 32.93 6.31 29.89
N ASP A 129 33.69 7.18 30.53
CA ASP A 129 33.19 7.94 31.67
C ASP A 129 32.12 8.91 31.18
N GLY A 130 30.86 8.58 31.48
CA GLY A 130 29.71 9.37 31.05
C GLY A 130 29.74 10.80 31.57
N GLU A 131 30.35 11.04 32.75
CA GLU A 131 30.52 12.39 33.30
C GLU A 131 31.54 13.20 32.48
N THR A 132 32.66 12.58 32.10
CA THR A 132 33.64 13.20 31.18
C THR A 132 33.02 13.52 29.82
N ILE A 133 32.20 12.63 29.26
CA ILE A 133 31.51 12.89 27.98
C ILE A 133 30.55 14.06 28.12
N LEU A 134 29.71 14.05 29.17
CA LEU A 134 28.74 15.12 29.43
C LEU A 134 29.45 16.47 29.51
N LYS A 135 30.45 16.60 30.39
CA LYS A 135 31.24 17.84 30.54
C LYS A 135 31.99 18.22 29.25
N GLY A 136 32.49 17.23 28.53
CA GLY A 136 33.25 17.43 27.30
C GLY A 136 32.42 17.98 26.14
N LEU A 137 31.12 17.67 26.09
CA LEU A 137 30.19 18.12 25.07
C LEU A 137 29.39 19.38 25.45
N GLN A 138 29.28 19.69 26.74
CA GLN A 138 28.53 20.84 27.26
C GLN A 138 28.86 22.16 26.57
N SER A 139 30.15 22.45 26.35
CA SER A 139 30.59 23.73 25.78
C SER A 139 30.00 23.99 24.38
N ILE A 140 29.81 22.93 23.58
CA ILE A 140 29.28 23.02 22.22
C ILE A 140 27.88 23.65 22.23
N PHE A 141 27.02 23.22 23.15
CA PHE A 141 25.63 23.70 23.25
C PHE A 141 25.55 25.05 23.97
N GLN A 142 26.39 25.27 24.99
CA GLN A 142 26.45 26.53 25.72
C GLN A 142 26.94 27.70 24.84
N GLU A 143 27.90 27.47 23.95
CA GLU A 143 28.36 28.45 22.96
C GLU A 143 27.26 28.85 21.96
N GLN A 144 26.25 28.00 21.75
CA GLN A 144 25.05 28.34 20.97
C GLN A 144 23.99 29.08 21.79
N GLY A 145 24.26 29.39 23.07
CA GLY A 145 23.32 30.05 23.96
C GLY A 145 22.13 29.18 24.37
N MET A 146 22.26 27.85 24.27
CA MET A 146 21.22 26.91 24.70
C MET A 146 21.21 26.76 26.22
N THR A 147 20.02 26.68 26.81
CA THR A 147 19.84 26.43 28.25
C THR A 147 19.87 24.93 28.51
N GLU A 148 20.71 24.50 29.44
CA GLU A 148 20.91 23.08 29.79
C GLU A 148 20.08 22.67 31.03
N SER A 149 19.51 21.47 30.99
CA SER A 149 18.97 20.75 32.13
C SER A 149 19.47 19.30 32.12
N VAL A 150 20.07 18.86 33.22
CA VAL A 150 20.64 17.50 33.33
C VAL A 150 19.83 16.67 34.32
N HIS A 151 19.34 15.52 33.85
CA HIS A 151 18.77 14.48 34.69
C HIS A 151 19.76 13.32 34.83
N THR A 152 19.97 12.85 36.06
CA THR A 152 20.89 11.74 36.38
C THR A 152 20.12 10.58 36.98
N TRP A 153 20.55 9.36 36.65
CA TRP A 153 20.06 8.13 37.29
C TRP A 153 21.25 7.36 37.83
N GLN A 154 21.07 6.80 39.04
CA GLN A 154 22.13 6.06 39.75
C GLN A 154 22.78 4.98 38.86
N ASP A 155 21.97 4.18 38.16
CA ASP A 155 22.47 3.07 37.33
C ASP A 155 22.15 3.20 35.84
N HIS A 156 21.58 4.33 35.41
CA HIS A 156 21.08 4.50 34.04
C HIS A 156 21.73 5.69 33.31
N GLY A 157 22.76 6.30 33.89
CA GLY A 157 23.53 7.37 33.25
C GLY A 157 22.80 8.72 33.23
N TYR A 158 22.93 9.44 32.12
CA TYR A 158 22.56 10.86 32.03
C TYR A 158 21.59 11.13 30.86
N LEU A 159 20.70 12.10 31.06
CA LEU A 159 19.96 12.79 30.00
C LEU A 159 20.18 14.28 30.17
N ALA A 160 20.86 14.91 29.23
CA ALA A 160 20.98 16.36 29.16
C ALA A 160 20.07 16.90 28.06
N THR A 161 19.18 17.82 28.40
CA THR A 161 18.29 18.50 27.47
C THR A 161 18.77 19.94 27.31
N TYR A 162 18.97 20.35 26.06
CA TYR A 162 19.38 21.71 25.70
C TYR A 162 18.24 22.38 24.94
N ILE A 163 17.80 23.55 25.38
CA ILE A 163 16.69 24.29 24.78
C ILE A 163 17.21 25.62 24.24
N ASN A 164 16.91 25.92 22.98
CA ASN A 164 17.26 27.18 22.33
C ASN A 164 16.06 28.14 22.33
N LYS A 165 16.33 29.45 22.32
CA LYS A 165 15.32 30.51 22.31
C LYS A 165 14.45 30.51 21.04
N ASN A 166 14.94 29.93 19.95
CA ASN A 166 14.21 29.79 18.69
C ASN A 166 13.23 28.60 18.68
N GLY A 167 13.10 27.87 19.80
CA GLY A 167 12.21 26.70 19.93
C GLY A 167 12.83 25.36 19.54
N SER A 168 14.06 25.34 19.01
CA SER A 168 14.80 24.09 18.80
C SER A 168 15.28 23.51 20.13
N PHE A 169 15.47 22.18 20.16
CA PHE A 169 16.04 21.51 21.32
C PHE A 169 16.94 20.34 20.92
N ALA A 170 17.82 19.96 21.84
CA ALA A 170 18.64 18.77 21.73
C ALA A 170 18.48 17.89 22.98
N ASN A 171 18.48 16.57 22.81
CA ASN A 171 18.59 15.61 23.90
C ASN A 171 19.86 14.79 23.71
N LEU A 172 20.75 14.86 24.70
CA LEU A 172 21.95 14.05 24.78
C LEU A 172 21.73 12.95 25.83
N ARG A 173 21.57 11.72 25.38
CA ARG A 173 21.40 10.54 26.22
C ARG A 173 22.71 9.77 26.32
N ILE A 174 23.26 9.67 27.52
CA ILE A 174 24.51 8.95 27.79
C ILE A 174 24.19 7.73 28.66
N TYR A 175 24.35 6.53 28.09
CA TYR A 175 24.18 5.27 28.81
C TYR A 175 25.50 4.83 29.47
N PRO A 176 25.44 4.12 30.60
CA PRO A 176 26.63 3.69 31.36
C PRO A 176 27.46 2.61 30.65
N HIS A 177 26.96 2.04 29.55
CA HIS A 177 27.57 0.94 28.81
C HIS A 177 28.11 1.37 27.43
N GLY A 178 28.52 2.63 27.30
CA GLY A 178 29.24 3.12 26.12
C GLY A 178 28.37 3.58 24.95
N LEU A 179 27.03 3.60 25.10
CA LEU A 179 26.12 4.16 24.12
C LEU A 179 25.82 5.63 24.42
N VAL A 180 26.05 6.51 23.45
CA VAL A 180 25.68 7.93 23.50
C VAL A 180 24.79 8.25 22.31
N LEU A 181 23.61 8.79 22.57
CA LEU A 181 22.64 9.19 21.55
C LEU A 181 22.43 10.70 21.63
N LEU A 182 22.44 11.36 20.49
CA LEU A 182 22.11 12.77 20.36
C LEU A 182 20.94 12.93 19.38
N ASP A 183 19.86 13.51 19.88
CA ASP A 183 18.70 13.92 19.10
C ASP A 183 18.67 15.44 19.03
N LEU A 184 18.49 15.99 17.83
CA LEU A 184 18.22 17.41 17.61
C LEU A 184 16.93 17.60 16.84
N GLN A 185 16.05 18.45 17.36
CA GLN A 185 14.85 18.88 16.66
C GLN A 185 14.87 20.38 16.44
N SER A 186 14.64 20.79 15.20
CA SER A 186 14.58 22.18 14.76
C SER A 186 13.37 22.41 13.87
N TYR A 187 13.01 23.68 13.65
CA TYR A 187 12.02 24.01 12.65
C TYR A 187 12.62 23.72 11.27
N ASP A 188 11.81 23.16 10.37
CA ASP A 188 12.28 22.81 9.04
C ASP A 188 12.43 24.08 8.18
N GLY A 189 13.66 24.52 8.00
CA GLY A 189 14.03 25.66 7.18
C GLY A 189 15.53 25.65 6.84
N ASP A 190 15.88 26.07 5.62
CA ASP A 190 17.24 25.91 5.06
C ASP A 190 18.35 26.46 5.97
N SER A 191 18.15 27.63 6.58
CA SER A 191 19.14 28.25 7.47
C SER A 191 19.31 27.49 8.79
N GLN A 192 18.21 27.02 9.38
CA GLN A 192 18.25 26.25 10.64
C GLN A 192 18.85 24.86 10.40
N GLY A 193 18.65 24.31 9.20
CA GLY A 193 19.25 23.05 8.82
C GLY A 193 20.77 23.06 8.83
N GLN A 194 21.39 24.12 8.31
CA GLN A 194 22.85 24.29 8.31
C GLN A 194 23.42 24.45 9.72
N GLU A 195 22.70 25.16 10.60
CA GLU A 195 23.09 25.31 12.01
C GLU A 195 23.11 23.97 12.75
N VAL A 196 22.07 23.15 12.57
CA VAL A 196 22.01 21.79 13.15
C VAL A 196 23.14 20.92 12.63
N ASP A 197 23.40 20.94 11.31
CA ASP A 197 24.47 20.15 10.72
C ASP A 197 25.86 20.60 11.21
N SER A 198 26.08 21.90 11.41
CA SER A 198 27.30 22.43 12.04
C SER A 198 27.46 21.93 13.49
N LEU A 199 26.38 21.90 14.27
CA LEU A 199 26.41 21.43 15.66
C LEU A 199 26.76 19.94 15.74
N LEU A 200 26.13 19.11 14.91
CA LEU A 200 26.43 17.68 14.83
C LEU A 200 27.89 17.43 14.45
N ASN A 201 28.42 18.18 13.48
CA ASN A 201 29.83 18.08 13.09
C ASN A 201 30.77 18.43 14.26
N LYS A 202 30.46 19.47 15.05
CA LYS A 202 31.25 19.80 16.25
C LYS A 202 31.21 18.69 17.30
N VAL A 203 30.04 18.06 17.50
CA VAL A 203 29.89 16.94 18.43
C VAL A 203 30.69 15.72 17.96
N GLU A 204 30.66 15.40 16.66
CA GLU A 204 31.47 14.30 16.09
C GLU A 204 32.97 14.52 16.32
N GLU A 205 33.50 15.71 16.00
CA GLU A 205 34.92 16.03 16.21
C GLU A 205 35.29 15.99 17.69
N ARG A 206 34.45 16.56 18.56
CA ARG A 206 34.71 16.55 20.00
C ARG A 206 34.66 15.14 20.60
N MET A 207 33.76 14.28 20.11
CA MET A 207 33.70 12.88 20.55
C MET A 207 34.94 12.09 20.14
N LYS A 208 35.56 12.38 19.00
CA LYS A 208 36.85 11.77 18.61
C LYS A 208 37.94 12.12 19.64
N GLU A 209 38.04 13.39 20.03
CA GLU A 209 38.99 13.85 21.05
C GLU A 209 38.76 13.19 22.42
N LEU A 210 37.50 13.13 22.86
CA LEU A 210 37.13 12.54 24.15
C LEU A 210 37.34 11.03 24.20
N SER A 211 37.22 10.36 23.07
CA SER A 211 37.35 8.89 22.97
C SER A 211 38.79 8.41 22.80
N ARG A 212 39.79 9.30 22.63
CA ARG A 212 41.23 8.98 22.47
C ARG A 212 41.49 7.83 21.49
N ASP A 213 40.89 7.92 20.29
CA ASP A 213 40.96 6.91 19.21
C ASP A 213 40.32 5.54 19.49
N SER A 214 39.64 5.37 20.62
CA SER A 214 38.75 4.23 20.88
C SER A 214 37.31 4.47 20.41
N THR A 215 37.12 5.43 19.50
CA THR A 215 35.86 5.68 18.79
C THR A 215 35.39 4.37 18.18
N GLY A 216 34.37 3.76 18.78
CA GLY A 216 33.73 2.62 18.16
C GLY A 216 32.83 3.10 17.03
N ARG A 217 31.64 2.51 16.89
CA ARG A 217 30.78 2.79 15.74
C ARG A 217 30.07 4.13 15.92
N VAL A 218 30.21 5.03 14.95
CA VAL A 218 29.38 6.24 14.82
C VAL A 218 28.30 5.99 13.76
N LYS A 219 27.06 6.40 14.03
CA LYS A 219 25.96 6.32 13.07
C LYS A 219 25.20 7.65 13.02
N ARG A 220 25.13 8.24 11.84
CA ARG A 220 24.31 9.43 11.54
C ARG A 220 23.38 9.06 10.39
N LEU A 221 22.08 8.99 10.68
CA LEU A 221 21.06 8.72 9.66
C LEU A 221 20.63 10.04 9.00
N PRO A 222 20.05 9.98 7.78
CA PRO A 222 19.35 11.13 7.22
C PRO A 222 18.32 11.68 8.22
N PRO A 223 18.24 13.01 8.42
CA PRO A 223 17.24 13.61 9.30
C PRO A 223 15.82 13.31 8.84
N ILE A 224 14.94 13.03 9.80
CA ILE A 224 13.52 12.76 9.54
C ILE A 224 12.73 14.06 9.65
N VAL A 225 11.99 14.41 8.60
CA VAL A 225 11.05 15.54 8.62
C VAL A 225 9.72 15.06 9.20
N ARG A 226 9.23 15.74 10.23
CA ARG A 226 8.00 15.39 10.96
C ARG A 226 6.97 16.49 10.75
N GLY A 227 5.76 16.12 10.34
CA GLY A 227 4.70 17.08 10.01
C GLY A 227 5.00 17.89 8.74
N GLY A 228 5.81 17.34 7.85
CA GLY A 228 6.08 17.91 6.53
C GLY A 228 4.81 18.05 5.70
N ALA A 229 4.73 19.11 4.89
CA ALA A 229 3.64 19.25 3.92
C ALA A 229 3.70 18.20 2.81
N ILE A 230 4.90 17.64 2.58
CA ILE A 230 5.14 16.53 1.66
C ILE A 230 5.58 15.34 2.53
N ASP A 231 4.76 14.29 2.57
CA ASP A 231 5.10 13.07 3.29
C ASP A 231 5.96 12.15 2.40
N ARG A 232 7.15 11.84 2.90
CA ARG A 232 8.17 11.01 2.22
C ARG A 232 8.28 9.61 2.82
N TYR A 233 7.57 9.34 3.91
CA TYR A 233 7.78 8.13 4.71
C TYR A 233 6.58 7.19 4.56
N TRP A 234 6.72 6.21 3.64
CA TRP A 234 5.69 5.21 3.35
C TRP A 234 6.22 3.82 3.70
N PRO A 235 5.99 3.34 4.94
CA PRO A 235 6.52 2.05 5.39
C PRO A 235 6.09 0.89 4.49
N THR A 236 6.95 -0.11 4.38
CA THR A 236 6.71 -1.32 3.58
C THR A 236 5.65 -2.22 4.23
N ALA A 237 5.12 -3.18 3.47
CA ALA A 237 4.14 -4.15 3.98
C ALA A 237 4.68 -4.97 5.17
N ASP A 238 5.98 -5.24 5.21
CA ASP A 238 6.65 -5.88 6.36
C ASP A 238 7.06 -4.92 7.49
N GLY A 239 6.63 -3.65 7.44
CA GLY A 239 6.74 -2.68 8.53
C GLY A 239 8.11 -1.99 8.64
N ARG A 240 8.93 -1.99 7.59
CA ARG A 240 10.21 -1.26 7.59
C ARG A 240 9.99 0.22 7.27
N LEU A 241 10.70 1.09 7.99
CA LEU A 241 10.76 2.51 7.67
C LEU A 241 11.60 2.71 6.41
N VAL A 242 11.00 3.32 5.38
CA VAL A 242 11.67 3.73 4.14
C VAL A 242 11.33 5.19 3.85
N GLU A 243 12.25 5.89 3.20
CA GLU A 243 12.05 7.26 2.73
C GLU A 243 12.11 7.26 1.20
N TYR A 244 11.08 7.84 0.57
CA TYR A 244 11.01 8.05 -0.87
C TYR A 244 11.54 9.44 -1.24
N ASP A 245 12.01 9.58 -2.47
CA ASP A 245 12.48 10.83 -3.05
C ASP A 245 11.34 11.73 -3.56
N ILE A 246 10.27 11.88 -2.77
CA ILE A 246 9.08 12.67 -3.11
C ILE A 246 9.35 14.17 -3.03
N ASP A 247 9.05 14.90 -4.10
CA ASP A 247 9.20 16.36 -4.15
C ASP A 247 7.89 17.12 -4.46
N GLU A 248 6.79 16.43 -4.77
CA GLU A 248 5.48 17.06 -4.99
C GLU A 248 4.31 16.17 -4.54
N VAL A 249 3.30 16.79 -3.91
CA VAL A 249 1.97 16.21 -3.73
C VAL A 249 1.13 16.62 -4.94
N VAL A 250 0.93 15.70 -5.88
CA VAL A 250 0.23 15.96 -7.16
C VAL A 250 -1.29 15.89 -6.97
N TYR A 251 -1.74 14.98 -6.12
CA TYR A 251 -3.15 14.75 -5.79
C TYR A 251 -3.26 14.18 -4.37
N ASP A 252 -4.23 14.63 -3.59
CA ASP A 252 -4.55 14.11 -2.26
C ASP A 252 -6.01 14.43 -1.93
N GLU A 253 -6.89 13.47 -2.14
CA GLU A 253 -8.33 13.63 -1.93
C GLU A 253 -8.94 12.36 -1.34
N ASP A 254 -10.00 12.53 -0.56
CA ASP A 254 -10.79 11.40 -0.06
C ASP A 254 -11.98 11.13 -0.99
N SER A 255 -12.08 9.90 -1.50
CA SER A 255 -13.27 9.40 -2.16
C SER A 255 -14.27 8.83 -1.15
N PRO A 256 -15.49 8.46 -1.57
CA PRO A 256 -16.40 7.70 -0.71
C PRO A 256 -15.85 6.34 -0.22
N TYR A 257 -14.76 5.85 -0.81
CA TYR A 257 -14.21 4.53 -0.56
C TYR A 257 -12.86 4.56 0.17
N GLN A 258 -11.99 5.53 -0.15
CA GLN A 258 -10.59 5.54 0.31
C GLN A 258 -9.93 6.91 0.16
N ASN A 259 -8.81 7.11 0.88
CA ASN A 259 -7.90 8.22 0.60
C ASN A 259 -7.06 7.88 -0.64
N ILE A 260 -6.93 8.84 -1.56
CA ILE A 260 -6.20 8.69 -2.83
C ILE A 260 -5.10 9.75 -2.86
N LYS A 261 -3.84 9.31 -2.91
CA LYS A 261 -2.71 10.20 -3.15
C LYS A 261 -2.01 9.85 -4.45
N ILE A 262 -1.55 10.87 -5.15
CA ILE A 262 -0.55 10.76 -6.21
C ILE A 262 0.60 11.66 -5.83
N LEU A 263 1.77 11.07 -5.63
CA LEU A 263 2.98 11.77 -5.21
C LEU A 263 4.04 11.68 -6.31
N HIS A 264 4.74 12.79 -6.61
CA HIS A 264 5.83 12.77 -7.58
C HIS A 264 7.12 12.31 -6.90
N SER A 265 7.71 11.22 -7.38
CA SER A 265 9.07 10.78 -7.09
C SER A 265 9.98 11.10 -8.27
N LYS A 266 11.19 11.58 -8.00
CA LYS A 266 12.17 11.90 -9.06
C LYS A 266 12.58 10.66 -9.85
N GLN A 267 12.76 9.52 -9.18
CA GLN A 267 13.20 8.28 -9.82
C GLN A 267 12.04 7.40 -10.32
N PHE A 268 10.88 7.40 -9.63
CA PHE A 268 9.75 6.51 -9.96
C PHE A 268 8.65 7.20 -10.78
N GLY A 269 8.72 8.52 -10.94
CA GLY A 269 7.63 9.31 -11.52
C GLY A 269 6.48 9.44 -10.53
N ASN A 270 5.25 9.56 -11.06
CA ASN A 270 4.08 9.63 -10.18
C ASN A 270 3.77 8.27 -9.55
N ILE A 271 3.51 8.26 -8.25
CA ILE A 271 3.20 7.08 -7.43
C ILE A 271 1.76 7.21 -6.93
N LEU A 272 0.91 6.25 -7.27
CA LEU A 272 -0.43 6.09 -6.71
C LEU A 272 -0.36 5.38 -5.36
N ILE A 273 -0.94 6.00 -4.34
CA ILE A 273 -1.02 5.48 -2.98
C ILE A 273 -2.49 5.50 -2.54
N LEU A 274 -3.04 4.34 -2.17
CA LEU A 274 -4.43 4.19 -1.74
C LEU A 274 -4.49 3.77 -0.27
N SER A 275 -5.20 4.55 0.55
CA SER A 275 -5.30 4.31 2.01
C SER A 275 -3.94 4.12 2.71
N GLY A 276 -2.89 4.74 2.18
CA GLY A 276 -1.52 4.67 2.69
C GLY A 276 -0.70 3.46 2.23
N ASP A 277 -1.22 2.65 1.32
CA ASP A 277 -0.50 1.54 0.66
C ASP A 277 -0.01 1.99 -0.73
N VAL A 278 1.23 1.63 -1.10
CA VAL A 278 1.79 1.98 -2.42
C VAL A 278 1.27 0.97 -3.43
N ASN A 279 0.42 1.43 -4.35
CA ASN A 279 -0.21 0.56 -5.34
C ASN A 279 0.60 0.43 -6.63
N LEU A 280 1.02 1.56 -7.21
CA LEU A 280 1.76 1.55 -8.47
C LEU A 280 2.42 2.90 -8.75
N ALA A 281 3.64 2.88 -9.29
CA ALA A 281 4.28 4.05 -9.87
C ALA A 281 4.38 3.97 -11.39
N GLU A 282 4.64 5.11 -12.04
CA GLU A 282 4.92 5.16 -13.49
C GLU A 282 6.16 4.33 -13.90
N SER A 283 7.05 4.00 -12.96
CA SER A 283 8.21 3.11 -13.18
C SER A 283 7.85 1.62 -13.21
N ASP A 284 6.66 1.23 -12.79
CA ASP A 284 6.38 -0.13 -12.32
C ASP A 284 5.80 -1.04 -13.41
N LEU A 285 6.30 -0.92 -14.65
CA LEU A 285 5.93 -1.84 -15.73
C LEU A 285 6.15 -3.31 -15.34
N ALA A 286 7.12 -3.60 -14.45
CA ALA A 286 7.36 -4.93 -13.91
C ALA A 286 6.14 -5.51 -13.17
N TYR A 287 5.38 -4.69 -12.44
CA TYR A 287 4.12 -5.09 -11.80
C TYR A 287 3.09 -5.52 -12.86
N THR A 288 2.84 -4.65 -13.84
CA THR A 288 1.88 -4.90 -14.92
C THR A 288 2.27 -6.13 -15.74
N GLN A 289 3.55 -6.33 -16.03
CA GLN A 289 4.04 -7.51 -16.73
C GLN A 289 3.84 -8.79 -15.93
N ALA A 290 4.16 -8.78 -14.63
CA ALA A 290 4.02 -9.94 -13.76
C ALA A 290 2.56 -10.37 -13.60
N ILE A 291 1.67 -9.42 -13.30
CA ILE A 291 0.24 -9.69 -13.13
C ILE A 291 -0.47 -10.08 -14.44
N MET A 292 0.17 -9.86 -15.60
CA MET A 292 -0.29 -10.35 -16.90
C MET A 292 0.31 -11.71 -17.29
N GLY A 293 1.09 -12.37 -16.43
CA GLY A 293 1.70 -13.67 -16.69
C GLY A 293 3.11 -13.62 -17.28
N SER A 294 3.83 -12.50 -17.11
CA SER A 294 5.26 -12.36 -17.44
C SER A 294 5.60 -12.73 -18.90
N GLY A 295 4.73 -12.33 -19.84
CA GLY A 295 4.93 -12.54 -21.28
C GLY A 295 4.72 -13.97 -21.78
N LYS A 296 4.20 -14.88 -20.93
CA LYS A 296 3.94 -16.29 -21.28
C LYS A 296 2.60 -16.49 -21.98
N GLU A 297 1.69 -15.52 -21.87
CA GLU A 297 0.32 -15.61 -22.36
C GLU A 297 0.14 -14.91 -23.71
N ASP A 298 -0.70 -15.48 -24.57
CA ASP A 298 -1.21 -14.80 -25.77
C ASP A 298 -2.61 -14.25 -25.47
N TYR A 299 -2.74 -12.92 -25.55
CA TYR A 299 -3.99 -12.17 -25.34
C TYR A 299 -4.76 -11.91 -26.64
N SER A 300 -4.20 -12.22 -27.80
CA SER A 300 -4.84 -11.99 -29.10
C SER A 300 -6.15 -12.76 -29.22
N GLY A 301 -7.25 -12.05 -29.46
CA GLY A 301 -8.59 -12.63 -29.59
C GLY A 301 -9.18 -13.21 -28.31
N LYS A 302 -8.62 -12.89 -27.15
CA LYS A 302 -9.06 -13.41 -25.84
C LYS A 302 -10.08 -12.50 -25.15
N ASP A 303 -10.96 -13.10 -24.35
CA ASP A 303 -11.86 -12.40 -23.45
C ASP A 303 -11.22 -12.30 -22.05
N VAL A 304 -11.02 -11.08 -21.55
CA VAL A 304 -10.31 -10.79 -20.28
C VAL A 304 -11.21 -10.04 -19.31
N LEU A 305 -11.18 -10.42 -18.04
CA LEU A 305 -11.79 -9.69 -16.93
C LEU A 305 -10.70 -9.13 -16.02
N ILE A 306 -10.73 -7.83 -15.73
CA ILE A 306 -9.87 -7.18 -14.73
C ILE A 306 -10.75 -6.73 -13.56
N LEU A 307 -10.38 -7.08 -12.34
CA LEU A 307 -11.03 -6.63 -11.10
C LEU A 307 -10.12 -5.58 -10.45
N GLY A 308 -10.63 -4.37 -10.19
CA GLY A 308 -9.80 -3.23 -9.82
C GLY A 308 -9.03 -2.67 -11.01
N GLY A 309 -7.74 -2.37 -10.83
CA GLY A 309 -6.88 -1.83 -11.88
C GLY A 309 -7.26 -0.41 -12.31
N GLY A 310 -7.76 0.41 -11.39
CA GLY A 310 -8.17 1.80 -11.65
C GLY A 310 -7.06 2.72 -12.17
N ASP A 311 -5.78 2.33 -12.05
CA ASP A 311 -4.65 2.99 -12.70
C ASP A 311 -4.66 2.82 -14.22
N GLY A 312 -5.30 1.78 -14.76
CA GLY A 312 -5.47 1.51 -16.18
C GLY A 312 -4.26 0.89 -16.89
N GLY A 313 -3.18 0.55 -16.19
CA GLY A 313 -1.96 -0.01 -16.77
C GLY A 313 -2.19 -1.36 -17.45
N ILE A 314 -2.85 -2.30 -16.76
CA ILE A 314 -3.17 -3.63 -17.30
C ILE A 314 -4.09 -3.50 -18.53
N LEU A 315 -5.12 -2.66 -18.44
CA LEU A 315 -6.04 -2.39 -19.54
C LEU A 315 -5.29 -1.83 -20.77
N CYS A 316 -4.43 -0.84 -20.55
CA CYS A 316 -3.63 -0.20 -21.59
C CYS A 316 -2.72 -1.21 -22.30
N GLU A 317 -2.01 -2.06 -21.55
CA GLU A 317 -1.13 -3.07 -22.12
C GLU A 317 -1.89 -4.16 -22.87
N ILE A 318 -2.99 -4.69 -22.31
CA ILE A 318 -3.76 -5.76 -22.98
C ILE A 318 -4.42 -5.26 -24.25
N VAL A 319 -4.95 -4.03 -24.30
CA VAL A 319 -5.58 -3.47 -25.51
C VAL A 319 -4.60 -3.45 -26.70
N LYS A 320 -3.30 -3.20 -26.46
CA LYS A 320 -2.25 -3.25 -27.50
C LYS A 320 -2.09 -4.65 -28.10
N LEU A 321 -2.44 -5.70 -27.35
CA LEU A 321 -2.32 -7.10 -27.75
C LEU A 321 -3.54 -7.64 -28.51
N LYS A 322 -4.45 -6.76 -28.95
CA LYS A 322 -5.63 -7.09 -29.80
C LYS A 322 -6.53 -8.17 -29.18
N PRO A 323 -7.03 -7.95 -27.97
CA PRO A 323 -7.96 -8.86 -27.32
C PRO A 323 -9.29 -8.85 -28.07
N LYS A 324 -10.12 -9.86 -27.83
CA LYS A 324 -11.52 -9.82 -28.28
C LYS A 324 -12.33 -8.83 -27.45
N MET A 325 -12.18 -8.89 -26.13
CA MET A 325 -12.83 -7.95 -25.21
C MET A 325 -12.08 -7.93 -23.87
N VAL A 326 -11.79 -6.74 -23.36
CA VAL A 326 -11.35 -6.53 -21.97
C VAL A 326 -12.48 -5.85 -21.20
N THR A 327 -12.93 -6.47 -20.11
CA THR A 327 -13.85 -5.82 -19.18
C THR A 327 -13.12 -5.52 -17.89
N MET A 328 -12.93 -4.24 -17.57
CA MET A 328 -12.36 -3.79 -16.31
C MET A 328 -13.50 -3.36 -15.37
N VAL A 329 -13.44 -3.74 -14.10
CA VAL A 329 -14.46 -3.43 -13.10
C VAL A 329 -13.78 -2.75 -11.92
N GLU A 330 -13.96 -1.43 -11.81
CA GLU A 330 -13.35 -0.58 -10.79
C GLU A 330 -14.47 0.10 -9.98
N ILE A 331 -14.34 0.12 -8.66
CA ILE A 331 -15.36 0.68 -7.78
C ILE A 331 -15.28 2.20 -7.68
N ASP A 332 -14.07 2.77 -7.83
CA ASP A 332 -13.77 4.15 -7.50
C ASP A 332 -13.48 5.02 -8.72
N GLN A 333 -14.47 5.83 -9.10
CA GLN A 333 -14.36 6.80 -10.19
C GLN A 333 -13.22 7.81 -9.96
N MET A 334 -12.92 8.18 -8.71
CA MET A 334 -11.88 9.16 -8.41
C MET A 334 -10.48 8.60 -8.64
N VAL A 335 -10.28 7.29 -8.46
CA VAL A 335 -9.01 6.63 -8.83
C VAL A 335 -8.81 6.72 -10.35
N ILE A 336 -9.83 6.40 -11.14
CA ILE A 336 -9.77 6.49 -12.61
C ILE A 336 -9.49 7.93 -13.07
N ASP A 337 -10.20 8.92 -12.52
CA ASP A 337 -10.02 10.31 -12.93
C ASP A 337 -8.65 10.87 -12.52
N GLY A 338 -8.16 10.51 -11.33
CA GLY A 338 -6.82 10.84 -10.86
C GLY A 338 -5.74 10.24 -11.76
N CYS A 339 -5.81 8.93 -12.02
CA CYS A 339 -4.84 8.21 -12.86
C CYS A 339 -4.89 8.67 -14.32
N LYS A 340 -6.07 8.87 -14.89
CA LYS A 340 -6.24 9.49 -16.22
C LYS A 340 -5.59 10.87 -16.28
N LYS A 341 -5.56 11.64 -15.20
CA LYS A 341 -4.93 12.96 -15.22
C LYS A 341 -3.42 12.92 -15.00
N TYR A 342 -2.96 12.06 -14.08
CA TYR A 342 -1.60 12.16 -13.53
C TYR A 342 -0.72 10.92 -13.74
N MET A 343 -1.27 9.76 -14.15
CA MET A 343 -0.52 8.50 -14.37
C MET A 343 -0.42 8.16 -15.86
N ARG A 344 -0.18 9.16 -16.71
CA ARG A 344 -0.24 9.02 -18.17
C ARG A 344 0.81 8.07 -18.74
N LYS A 345 1.95 7.88 -18.09
CA LYS A 345 2.92 6.85 -18.53
C LYS A 345 2.42 5.43 -18.32
N THR A 346 1.50 5.24 -17.37
CA THR A 346 0.86 3.95 -17.06
C THR A 346 -0.35 3.72 -17.98
N CYS A 347 -1.35 4.60 -17.94
CA CYS A 347 -2.62 4.37 -18.64
C CYS A 347 -2.65 4.85 -20.09
N GLY A 348 -1.68 5.66 -20.52
CA GLY A 348 -1.76 6.35 -21.82
C GLY A 348 -3.03 7.18 -21.96
N ASP A 349 -3.78 6.95 -23.03
CA ASP A 349 -5.07 7.57 -23.34
C ASP A 349 -6.27 6.61 -23.21
N VAL A 350 -6.05 5.36 -22.77
CA VAL A 350 -7.11 4.34 -22.75
C VAL A 350 -8.27 4.71 -21.84
N LEU A 351 -8.01 5.47 -20.77
CA LEU A 351 -9.03 5.92 -19.81
C LEU A 351 -9.77 7.19 -20.26
N ASP A 352 -9.38 7.83 -21.38
CA ASP A 352 -10.10 9.01 -21.90
C ASP A 352 -11.50 8.65 -22.40
N ASN A 353 -11.70 7.41 -22.82
CA ASN A 353 -13.01 6.83 -23.09
C ASN A 353 -13.16 5.53 -22.32
N LEU A 354 -14.18 5.42 -21.45
CA LEU A 354 -14.40 4.20 -20.67
C LEU A 354 -14.92 3.01 -21.51
N LYS A 355 -15.09 3.19 -22.83
CA LYS A 355 -15.47 2.15 -23.79
C LYS A 355 -14.75 2.38 -25.10
N GLY A 356 -14.24 1.30 -25.68
CA GLY A 356 -13.65 1.28 -27.02
C GLY A 356 -14.03 0.01 -27.77
N ASP A 357 -13.36 -0.24 -28.91
CA ASP A 357 -13.71 -1.34 -29.81
C ASP A 357 -13.51 -2.73 -29.16
N CYS A 358 -12.51 -2.87 -28.29
CA CYS A 358 -12.12 -4.12 -27.65
C CYS A 358 -12.06 -4.02 -26.12
N TYR A 359 -12.64 -2.98 -25.53
CA TYR A 359 -12.68 -2.85 -24.07
C TYR A 359 -13.86 -2.05 -23.52
N GLN A 360 -14.17 -2.27 -22.25
CA GLN A 360 -15.08 -1.45 -21.45
C GLN A 360 -14.62 -1.40 -19.98
N VAL A 361 -14.87 -0.27 -19.34
CA VAL A 361 -14.69 -0.06 -17.90
C VAL A 361 -16.08 0.09 -17.27
N LEU A 362 -16.34 -0.70 -16.23
CA LEU A 362 -17.56 -0.66 -15.42
C LEU A 362 -17.22 -0.04 -14.08
N ILE A 363 -17.94 1.02 -13.71
CA ILE A 363 -17.75 1.76 -12.45
C ILE A 363 -18.72 1.19 -11.40
N GLU A 364 -18.40 0.01 -10.88
CA GLU A 364 -19.25 -0.80 -10.01
C GLU A 364 -18.38 -1.66 -9.07
N ASP A 365 -18.92 -2.07 -7.93
CA ASP A 365 -18.31 -3.11 -7.10
C ASP A 365 -18.21 -4.43 -7.90
N CYS A 366 -17.02 -5.05 -7.89
CA CYS A 366 -16.78 -6.26 -8.67
C CYS A 366 -17.54 -7.49 -8.16
N ILE A 367 -17.93 -7.55 -6.87
CA ILE A 367 -18.63 -8.70 -6.29
C ILE A 367 -20.01 -8.90 -6.93
N PRO A 368 -20.92 -7.90 -7.00
CA PRO A 368 -22.16 -8.01 -7.77
C PRO A 368 -21.95 -8.38 -9.24
N VAL A 369 -20.92 -7.83 -9.89
CA VAL A 369 -20.61 -8.08 -11.31
C VAL A 369 -20.18 -9.53 -11.53
N LEU A 370 -19.29 -10.06 -10.69
CA LEU A 370 -18.88 -11.46 -10.73
C LEU A 370 -20.05 -12.41 -10.50
N LYS A 371 -20.91 -12.13 -9.50
CA LYS A 371 -22.14 -12.91 -9.25
C LYS A 371 -23.07 -12.90 -10.47
N ARG A 372 -23.22 -11.76 -11.14
CA ARG A 372 -24.01 -11.62 -12.37
C ARG A 372 -23.44 -12.45 -13.50
N TYR A 373 -22.13 -12.35 -13.79
CA TYR A 373 -21.48 -13.14 -14.84
C TYR A 373 -21.54 -14.65 -14.60
N ALA A 374 -21.31 -15.10 -13.35
CA ALA A 374 -21.44 -16.50 -13.00
C ALA A 374 -22.88 -17.02 -13.22
N LYS A 375 -23.90 -16.23 -12.87
CA LYS A 375 -25.31 -16.56 -13.10
C LYS A 375 -25.67 -16.62 -14.59
N GLU A 376 -25.08 -15.75 -15.40
CA GLU A 376 -25.25 -15.71 -16.86
C GLU A 376 -24.46 -16.80 -17.59
N GLY A 377 -23.58 -17.53 -16.89
CA GLY A 377 -22.68 -18.51 -17.50
C GLY A 377 -21.62 -17.88 -18.40
N ARG A 378 -21.26 -16.61 -18.15
CA ARG A 378 -20.20 -15.92 -18.88
C ARG A 378 -18.85 -16.37 -18.35
N GLU A 379 -17.97 -16.79 -19.26
CA GLU A 379 -16.61 -17.21 -18.95
C GLU A 379 -15.57 -16.37 -19.71
N PHE A 380 -14.38 -16.24 -19.12
CA PHE A 380 -13.24 -15.47 -19.63
C PHE A 380 -12.02 -16.37 -19.78
N ASP A 381 -11.19 -16.09 -20.79
CA ASP A 381 -9.90 -16.78 -20.96
C ASP A 381 -8.94 -16.43 -19.81
N TYR A 382 -8.95 -15.16 -19.39
CA TYR A 382 -8.16 -14.68 -18.27
C TYR A 382 -8.99 -13.84 -17.31
N VAL A 383 -8.74 -14.04 -16.01
CA VAL A 383 -9.24 -13.17 -14.95
C VAL A 383 -8.04 -12.61 -14.20
N ILE A 384 -7.90 -11.29 -14.16
CA ILE A 384 -6.79 -10.61 -13.49
C ILE A 384 -7.38 -9.86 -12.29
N ASN A 385 -7.01 -10.28 -11.09
CA ASN A 385 -7.39 -9.61 -9.87
C ASN A 385 -6.31 -8.61 -9.48
N ASP A 386 -6.63 -7.33 -9.63
CA ASP A 386 -5.80 -6.18 -9.34
C ASP A 386 -6.51 -5.26 -8.32
N LEU A 387 -7.16 -5.88 -7.34
CA LEU A 387 -7.76 -5.20 -6.20
C LEU A 387 -6.69 -4.75 -5.20
N THR A 388 -7.04 -3.77 -4.36
CA THR A 388 -6.24 -3.36 -3.20
C THR A 388 -5.96 -4.55 -2.27
N ALA A 389 -4.83 -4.52 -1.55
CA ALA A 389 -4.39 -5.62 -0.68
C ALA A 389 -5.48 -6.07 0.32
N VAL A 390 -6.23 -5.11 0.86
CA VAL A 390 -7.53 -5.34 1.48
C VAL A 390 -8.59 -4.83 0.49
N PRO A 391 -9.36 -5.71 -0.17
CA PRO A 391 -10.35 -5.25 -1.12
C PRO A 391 -11.45 -4.46 -0.40
N ILE A 392 -11.99 -3.45 -1.07
CA ILE A 392 -13.04 -2.58 -0.51
C ILE A 392 -14.36 -3.34 -0.52
N SER A 393 -15.03 -3.41 0.64
CA SER A 393 -16.38 -3.94 0.74
C SER A 393 -17.36 -2.85 1.17
N THR A 394 -18.52 -2.83 0.52
CA THR A 394 -19.65 -1.95 0.90
C THR A 394 -20.58 -2.63 1.90
N SER A 395 -20.32 -3.88 2.28
CA SER A 395 -21.17 -4.68 3.15
C SER A 395 -20.54 -4.87 4.54
N PRO A 396 -21.32 -4.71 5.63
CA PRO A 396 -20.83 -4.91 7.00
C PRO A 396 -20.69 -6.39 7.40
N GLU A 397 -20.97 -7.35 6.51
CA GLU A 397 -21.14 -8.78 6.80
C GLU A 397 -19.87 -9.65 6.64
N GLU A 398 -18.71 -9.03 6.39
CA GLU A 398 -17.46 -9.76 6.19
C GLU A 398 -16.68 -9.89 7.50
N ASP A 399 -17.07 -10.88 8.31
CA ASP A 399 -16.46 -11.16 9.61
C ASP A 399 -14.98 -11.64 9.54
N SER A 400 -14.41 -11.84 8.33
CA SER A 400 -13.00 -12.25 8.13
C SER A 400 -12.45 -11.87 6.74
N THR A 401 -11.31 -11.15 6.71
CA THR A 401 -10.55 -10.81 5.48
C THR A 401 -10.29 -12.02 4.60
N TRP A 402 -9.97 -13.18 5.19
CA TRP A 402 -9.66 -14.39 4.44
C TRP A 402 -10.88 -15.01 3.74
N GLU A 403 -12.06 -14.94 4.37
CA GLU A 403 -13.30 -15.41 3.75
C GLU A 403 -13.72 -14.49 2.60
N PHE A 404 -13.43 -13.19 2.71
CA PHE A 404 -13.67 -12.27 1.61
C PHE A 404 -12.76 -12.52 0.42
N LEU A 405 -11.46 -12.72 0.65
CA LEU A 405 -10.51 -13.13 -0.41
C LEU A 405 -10.94 -14.46 -1.05
N ARG A 406 -11.37 -15.43 -0.23
CA ARG A 406 -11.90 -16.70 -0.73
C ARG A 406 -13.15 -16.51 -1.58
N LEU A 407 -14.06 -15.61 -1.20
CA LEU A 407 -15.25 -15.29 -1.99
C LEU A 407 -14.88 -14.75 -3.38
N ILE A 408 -13.93 -13.81 -3.44
CA ILE A 408 -13.43 -13.25 -4.71
C ILE A 408 -12.81 -14.35 -5.58
N LEU A 409 -11.95 -15.19 -4.98
CA LEU A 409 -11.33 -16.32 -5.67
C LEU A 409 -12.37 -17.30 -6.22
N ASP A 410 -13.34 -17.70 -5.41
CA ASP A 410 -14.36 -18.67 -5.80
C ASP A 410 -15.25 -18.15 -6.93
N LEU A 411 -15.66 -16.87 -6.86
CA LEU A 411 -16.41 -16.21 -7.91
C LEU A 411 -15.58 -16.04 -9.19
N SER A 412 -14.30 -15.70 -9.07
CA SER A 412 -13.38 -15.58 -10.20
C SER A 412 -13.21 -16.91 -10.92
N MET A 413 -13.04 -18.02 -10.18
CA MET A 413 -12.97 -19.35 -10.77
C MET A 413 -14.26 -19.73 -11.49
N LYS A 414 -15.44 -19.32 -11.00
CA LYS A 414 -16.73 -19.61 -11.64
C LYS A 414 -16.90 -18.95 -13.01
N VAL A 415 -16.21 -17.84 -13.25
CA VAL A 415 -16.22 -17.13 -14.54
C VAL A 415 -14.94 -17.35 -15.34
N LEU A 416 -14.01 -18.18 -14.87
CA LEU A 416 -12.81 -18.55 -15.62
C LEU A 416 -13.13 -19.74 -16.53
N LYS A 417 -12.67 -19.74 -17.79
CA LYS A 417 -12.78 -20.93 -18.65
C LYS A 417 -12.03 -22.13 -18.06
N PRO A 418 -12.38 -23.38 -18.42
CA PRO A 418 -11.66 -24.58 -17.98
C PRO A 418 -10.16 -24.58 -18.26
N ASP A 419 -9.74 -23.99 -19.39
CA ASP A 419 -8.34 -23.85 -19.83
C ASP A 419 -7.77 -22.45 -19.57
N GLY A 420 -8.52 -21.59 -18.87
CA GLY A 420 -8.13 -20.23 -18.55
C GLY A 420 -7.14 -20.15 -17.38
N LYS A 421 -6.56 -18.95 -17.21
CA LYS A 421 -5.68 -18.64 -16.07
C LYS A 421 -6.15 -17.40 -15.32
N TYR A 422 -5.95 -17.45 -14.02
CA TYR A 422 -6.16 -16.34 -13.11
C TYR A 422 -4.82 -15.80 -12.63
N PHE A 423 -4.69 -14.48 -12.63
CA PHE A 423 -3.49 -13.78 -12.16
C PHE A 423 -3.84 -12.79 -11.06
N THR A 424 -2.95 -12.64 -10.10
CA THR A 424 -3.11 -11.66 -9.01
C THR A 424 -1.76 -11.32 -8.39
N GLN A 425 -1.67 -10.10 -7.87
CA GLN A 425 -0.66 -9.80 -6.86
C GLN A 425 -0.97 -10.60 -5.58
N GLY A 426 0.06 -11.04 -4.88
CA GLY A 426 -0.04 -11.81 -3.64
C GLY A 426 0.25 -10.95 -2.43
N ASN A 427 1.52 -10.90 -2.02
CA ASN A 427 1.98 -10.07 -0.91
C ASN A 427 3.52 -9.93 -0.93
N CYS A 428 4.07 -9.16 0.01
CA CYS A 428 5.49 -9.14 0.33
C CYS A 428 6.02 -10.56 0.63
N VAL A 429 7.19 -10.89 0.09
CA VAL A 429 7.83 -12.21 0.26
C VAL A 429 8.13 -12.55 1.74
N ASN A 430 8.28 -11.53 2.60
CA ASN A 430 8.60 -11.72 4.02
C ASN A 430 7.36 -12.08 4.86
N LEU A 431 6.14 -11.84 4.36
CA LEU A 431 4.89 -12.14 5.08
C LEU A 431 4.44 -13.59 4.84
N THR A 432 5.30 -14.53 5.25
CA THR A 432 5.12 -15.98 4.98
C THR A 432 3.84 -16.56 5.58
N GLU A 433 3.44 -16.12 6.76
CA GLU A 433 2.16 -16.54 7.39
C GLU A 433 0.96 -16.07 6.57
N ALA A 434 0.96 -14.81 6.10
CA ALA A 434 -0.12 -14.27 5.28
C ALA A 434 -0.19 -14.98 3.91
N LEU A 435 0.96 -15.22 3.26
CA LEU A 435 1.02 -16.00 2.02
C LEU A 435 0.50 -17.43 2.23
N SER A 436 0.85 -18.08 3.34
CA SER A 436 0.33 -19.42 3.67
C SER A 436 -1.18 -19.43 3.88
N LEU A 437 -1.73 -18.42 4.56
CA LEU A 437 -3.18 -18.31 4.80
C LEU A 437 -3.95 -18.01 3.51
N TYR A 438 -3.35 -17.24 2.59
CA TYR A 438 -3.87 -17.03 1.24
C TYR A 438 -3.89 -18.35 0.45
N GLU A 439 -2.79 -19.11 0.46
CA GLU A 439 -2.68 -20.41 -0.22
C GLU A 439 -3.66 -21.45 0.34
N GLU A 440 -4.00 -21.39 1.64
CA GLU A 440 -5.06 -22.21 2.23
C GLU A 440 -6.43 -21.95 1.59
N GLN A 441 -6.74 -20.69 1.23
CA GLN A 441 -8.01 -20.36 0.59
C GLN A 441 -8.14 -20.95 -0.82
N LEU A 442 -7.02 -21.11 -1.55
CA LEU A 442 -7.01 -21.77 -2.86
C LEU A 442 -7.46 -23.24 -2.77
N GLY A 443 -7.28 -23.90 -1.62
CA GLY A 443 -7.78 -25.25 -1.36
C GLY A 443 -9.27 -25.34 -1.03
N ARG A 444 -9.97 -24.21 -0.88
CA ARG A 444 -11.35 -24.11 -0.37
C ARG A 444 -12.33 -23.53 -1.42
N LEU A 445 -11.99 -23.65 -2.70
CA LEU A 445 -12.79 -23.19 -3.83
C LEU A 445 -13.76 -24.28 -4.32
N TYR A 446 -14.76 -23.91 -5.13
CA TYR A 446 -15.78 -24.84 -5.65
C TYR A 446 -15.22 -25.93 -6.58
N CYS A 447 -14.04 -25.67 -7.18
CA CYS A 447 -13.31 -26.62 -8.02
C CYS A 447 -11.86 -26.74 -7.56
N PRO A 448 -11.21 -27.90 -7.75
CA PRO A 448 -9.79 -28.03 -7.50
C PRO A 448 -8.97 -27.14 -8.44
N VAL A 449 -7.96 -26.49 -7.90
CA VAL A 449 -7.04 -25.62 -8.64
C VAL A 449 -5.59 -26.03 -8.41
N GLU A 450 -4.73 -25.62 -9.33
CA GLU A 450 -3.28 -25.65 -9.19
C GLU A 450 -2.77 -24.21 -9.30
N PHE A 451 -1.60 -23.94 -8.73
CA PHE A 451 -1.01 -22.61 -8.78
C PHE A 451 0.51 -22.65 -8.86
N SER A 452 1.08 -21.56 -9.37
CA SER A 452 2.49 -21.23 -9.27
C SER A 452 2.65 -19.81 -8.74
N LYS A 453 3.83 -19.51 -8.21
CA LYS A 453 4.16 -18.17 -7.74
C LYS A 453 5.52 -17.72 -8.25
N GLU A 454 5.64 -16.42 -8.53
CA GLU A 454 6.88 -15.78 -8.93
C GLU A 454 7.20 -14.59 -8.02
N ILE A 455 8.49 -14.41 -7.72
CA ILE A 455 8.98 -13.27 -6.93
C ILE A 455 9.47 -12.21 -7.92
N VAL A 456 8.96 -11.00 -7.77
CA VAL A 456 9.18 -9.89 -8.69
C VAL A 456 9.72 -8.70 -7.92
N CYS A 457 10.69 -8.01 -8.54
CA CYS A 457 11.17 -6.73 -8.08
C CYS A 457 10.33 -5.64 -8.76
N VAL A 458 9.43 -5.04 -7.99
CA VAL A 458 8.67 -3.85 -8.43
C VAL A 458 9.44 -2.62 -7.95
N PRO A 459 9.92 -1.74 -8.85
CA PRO A 459 10.85 -0.68 -8.49
C PRO A 459 10.41 0.19 -7.32
N SER A 460 9.17 0.70 -7.35
CA SER A 460 8.70 1.60 -6.30
C SER A 460 8.36 0.90 -4.99
N TYR A 461 8.18 -0.43 -4.94
CA TYR A 461 7.74 -1.10 -3.71
C TYR A 461 8.82 -1.16 -2.62
N LEU A 462 10.10 -1.02 -2.99
CA LEU A 462 11.24 -1.14 -2.07
C LEU A 462 11.25 -2.46 -1.26
N GLU A 463 10.59 -3.48 -1.82
CA GLU A 463 10.50 -4.84 -1.32
C GLU A 463 10.18 -5.83 -2.45
N LEU A 464 10.47 -7.11 -2.22
CA LEU A 464 10.17 -8.16 -3.19
C LEU A 464 8.73 -8.63 -3.03
N TRP A 465 8.01 -8.75 -4.14
CA TRP A 465 6.59 -9.08 -4.15
C TRP A 465 6.32 -10.45 -4.79
N VAL A 466 5.35 -11.18 -4.26
CA VAL A 466 4.91 -12.47 -4.80
C VAL A 466 3.69 -12.25 -5.70
N PHE A 467 3.71 -12.83 -6.90
CA PHE A 467 2.57 -12.91 -7.81
C PHE A 467 2.11 -14.35 -7.98
N TYR A 468 0.81 -14.57 -8.09
CA TYR A 468 0.22 -15.90 -8.28
C TYR A 468 -0.34 -16.06 -9.68
N THR A 469 -0.10 -17.23 -10.26
CA THR A 469 -0.85 -17.76 -11.40
C THR A 469 -1.64 -18.97 -10.91
N VAL A 470 -2.95 -18.98 -11.13
CA VAL A 470 -3.86 -20.06 -10.70
C VAL A 470 -4.63 -20.59 -11.91
N TRP A 471 -4.81 -21.90 -12.02
CA TRP A 471 -5.62 -22.52 -13.06
C TRP A 471 -6.44 -23.68 -12.51
N LYS A 472 -7.52 -24.02 -13.21
CA LYS A 472 -8.36 -25.18 -12.85
C LYS A 472 -7.58 -26.46 -13.08
N LYS A 473 -7.63 -27.38 -12.12
CA LYS A 473 -7.03 -28.70 -12.30
C LYS A 473 -7.79 -29.44 -13.40
N ALA A 474 -7.07 -30.09 -14.32
CA ALA A 474 -7.70 -30.91 -15.36
C ALA A 474 -8.60 -31.97 -14.71
N ASN A 475 -9.82 -32.12 -15.23
CA ASN A 475 -10.72 -33.18 -14.80
C ASN A 475 -10.05 -34.54 -15.09
N PRO A 476 -9.98 -35.45 -14.10
CA PRO A 476 -9.42 -36.78 -14.30
C PRO A 476 -10.21 -37.62 -15.30
#